data_AF-A0A3D0NA09-F1
#
_entry.id   AF-A0A3D0NA09-F1
#
_cell.length_a   1.000
_cell.length_b   1.000
_cell.length_c   1.000
_cell.angle_alpha   90.00
_cell.angle_beta   90.00
_cell.angle_gamma   90.00
#
_symmetry.space_group_name_H-M   'P 1'
#
loop_
_entity.id
_entity.type
_entity.pdbx_description
1 polymer ?
#
loop_
_entity_poly.entity_id
_entity_poly.type
_entity_poly.pdbx_seq_one_letter_code
_entity_poly.pdbx_strand_id
1 'polypeptide(L)'
;MDHRMGPVIIPGVPDEEMPGKLIVLEGTDGVGRSTQMRLLRNWLESSGLAVYDTGLTRGRLAGSHIQQAKEGHTMGRRTQALFYATDFADRLEREIIPAMRAGYVVLTDRYVYSLMARAAVRGMEPEWVRKLYAFAPTPDVVLYLRITLGKLVPRVLASGGFDYWESGMDYRREATLYSAFVKHQAALLEQFEQLAQEHEFRVVNAEQPIRKVFDDLQEHVTDVVSEMVEAHQMSDFVAPAMPQPPAVQHDRSEVAESLRDLLSSLLEDGSAEDRSAEKGT
;
A
#
# COMPACT_ATOMS: atom_id res chain seq x y z
N MET A 1 5.93 22.75 20.76
CA MET A 1 6.31 23.04 19.36
C MET A 1 5.27 22.36 18.50
N ASP A 2 4.71 23.04 17.51
CA ASP A 2 3.68 22.47 16.64
C ASP A 2 4.32 21.30 15.84
N HIS A 3 3.95 20.06 16.16
CA HIS A 3 4.54 18.84 15.58
C HIS A 3 3.81 18.38 14.31
N ARG A 4 2.91 19.21 13.76
CA ARG A 4 2.23 18.92 12.51
C ARG A 4 3.21 19.02 11.35
N MET A 5 3.54 17.88 10.75
CA MET A 5 4.26 17.80 9.48
C MET A 5 3.48 18.64 8.45
N GLY A 6 4.17 19.66 7.89
CA GLY A 6 3.60 20.69 7.02
C GLY A 6 3.22 20.21 5.61
N PRO A 7 2.98 21.13 4.64
CA PRO A 7 2.65 20.77 3.26
C PRO A 7 3.70 19.85 2.63
N VAL A 8 3.33 19.09 1.60
CA VAL A 8 4.18 18.06 1.00
C VAL A 8 5.53 18.63 0.57
N ILE A 9 6.60 18.25 1.29
CA ILE A 9 7.97 18.65 0.96
C ILE A 9 8.71 17.45 0.37
N ILE A 10 8.23 16.89 -0.74
CA ILE A 10 9.18 16.20 -1.62
C ILE A 10 9.82 17.29 -2.47
N PRO A 11 11.14 17.53 -2.35
CA PRO A 11 11.81 18.55 -3.16
C PRO A 11 11.56 18.29 -4.65
N GLY A 12 10.92 19.25 -5.33
CA GLY A 12 10.62 19.17 -6.76
C GLY A 12 9.24 18.61 -7.13
N VAL A 13 8.43 18.16 -6.16
CA VAL A 13 7.02 17.82 -6.40
C VAL A 13 6.16 19.06 -6.16
N PRO A 14 5.36 19.52 -7.14
CA PRO A 14 4.49 20.68 -6.96
C PRO A 14 3.48 20.45 -5.82
N ASP A 15 3.24 21.50 -5.03
CA ASP A 15 2.15 21.56 -4.06
C ASP A 15 0.84 21.68 -4.84
N GLU A 16 0.24 20.53 -5.13
CA GLU A 16 -1.01 20.37 -5.88
C GLU A 16 -2.09 19.86 -4.93
N GLU A 17 -3.34 20.24 -5.19
CA GLU A 17 -4.48 19.69 -4.46
C GLU A 17 -4.49 18.16 -4.55
N MET A 18 -4.62 17.53 -3.38
CA MET A 18 -4.75 16.09 -3.23
C MET A 18 -6.14 15.81 -2.65
N PRO A 19 -7.18 15.70 -3.50
CA PRO A 19 -8.55 15.47 -3.03
C PRO A 19 -8.75 14.05 -2.45
N GLY A 20 -7.82 13.13 -2.71
CA GLY A 20 -7.83 11.78 -2.14
C GLY A 20 -7.49 11.77 -0.65
N LYS A 21 -7.72 10.61 -0.02
CA LYS A 21 -7.52 10.43 1.43
C LYS A 21 -6.47 9.37 1.71
N LEU A 22 -5.48 9.69 2.54
CA LEU A 22 -4.43 8.78 2.96
C LEU A 22 -4.76 8.15 4.31
N ILE A 23 -5.05 6.85 4.31
CA ILE A 23 -5.44 6.06 5.48
C ILE A 23 -4.37 5.01 5.75
N VAL A 24 -3.77 5.06 6.92
CA VAL A 24 -2.66 4.18 7.29
C VAL A 24 -3.13 3.16 8.34
N LEU A 25 -2.81 1.89 8.14
CA LEU A 25 -2.91 0.87 9.17
C LEU A 25 -1.52 0.54 9.74
N GLU A 26 -1.34 0.77 11.04
CA GLU A 26 -0.10 0.50 11.77
C GLU A 26 -0.24 -0.63 12.80
N GLY A 27 0.91 -1.23 13.15
CA GLY A 27 1.03 -2.18 14.26
C GLY A 27 2.22 -3.13 14.12
N THR A 28 2.29 -4.14 14.99
CA THR A 28 3.31 -5.19 14.95
C THR A 28 3.02 -6.30 13.95
N ASP A 29 4.04 -7.05 13.53
CA ASP A 29 3.85 -8.23 12.67
C ASP A 29 2.92 -9.25 13.35
N GLY A 30 2.01 -9.86 12.58
CA GLY A 30 1.02 -10.82 13.10
C GLY A 30 -0.24 -10.24 13.75
N VAL A 31 -0.40 -8.91 13.82
CA VAL A 31 -1.59 -8.30 14.46
C VAL A 31 -2.89 -8.47 13.66
N GLY A 32 -2.79 -8.69 12.33
CA GLY A 32 -3.93 -8.90 11.44
C GLY A 32 -4.21 -7.78 10.43
N ARG A 33 -3.26 -6.84 10.22
CA ARG A 33 -3.39 -5.74 9.26
C ARG A 33 -3.80 -6.20 7.86
N SER A 34 -3.13 -7.21 7.29
CA SER A 34 -3.42 -7.67 5.92
C SER A 34 -4.86 -8.17 5.75
N THR A 35 -5.44 -8.80 6.77
CA THR A 35 -6.86 -9.18 6.80
C THR A 35 -7.75 -7.95 6.82
N GLN A 36 -7.46 -6.98 7.68
CA GLN A 36 -8.25 -5.76 7.83
C GLN A 36 -8.17 -4.85 6.59
N MET A 37 -6.99 -4.72 5.98
CA MET A 37 -6.78 -4.02 4.72
C MET A 37 -7.67 -4.57 3.61
N ARG A 38 -7.75 -5.90 3.47
CA ARG A 38 -8.62 -6.54 2.47
C ARG A 38 -10.10 -6.26 2.74
N LEU A 39 -10.53 -6.31 4.01
CA LEU A 39 -11.93 -6.04 4.37
C LEU A 39 -12.30 -4.57 4.12
N LEU A 40 -11.43 -3.63 4.53
CA LEU A 40 -11.62 -2.20 4.29
C LEU A 40 -11.67 -1.86 2.80
N ARG A 41 -10.73 -2.41 2.02
CA ARG A 41 -10.72 -2.23 0.57
C ARG A 41 -12.04 -2.67 -0.05
N ASN A 42 -12.47 -3.90 0.21
CA ASN A 42 -13.70 -4.43 -0.37
C ASN A 42 -14.92 -3.60 0.03
N TRP A 43 -14.99 -3.16 1.29
CA TRP A 43 -16.09 -2.33 1.78
C TRP A 43 -16.11 -0.95 1.10
N LEU A 44 -14.98 -0.26 1.02
CA LEU A 44 -14.87 1.04 0.36
C LEU A 44 -15.21 0.96 -1.13
N GLU A 45 -14.68 -0.04 -1.85
CA GLU A 45 -15.01 -0.29 -3.26
C GLU A 45 -16.51 -0.58 -3.43
N SER A 46 -17.11 -1.40 -2.56
CA SER A 46 -18.56 -1.65 -2.58
C SER A 46 -19.41 -0.42 -2.24
N SER A 47 -18.80 0.60 -1.63
CA SER A 47 -19.43 1.89 -1.31
C SER A 47 -19.27 2.92 -2.44
N GLY A 48 -18.74 2.52 -3.59
CA GLY A 48 -18.57 3.39 -4.76
C GLY A 48 -17.28 4.21 -4.77
N LEU A 49 -16.38 4.03 -3.81
CA LEU A 49 -15.12 4.77 -3.75
C LEU A 49 -14.01 4.06 -4.54
N ALA A 50 -13.21 4.85 -5.27
CA ALA A 50 -11.99 4.34 -5.88
C ALA A 50 -10.90 4.15 -4.80
N VAL A 51 -10.38 2.93 -4.69
CA VAL A 51 -9.41 2.56 -3.64
C VAL A 51 -8.08 2.15 -4.27
N TYR A 52 -6.98 2.64 -3.70
CA TYR A 52 -5.63 2.20 -4.01
C TYR A 52 -4.98 1.63 -2.75
N ASP A 53 -4.62 0.35 -2.72
CA ASP A 53 -3.92 -0.25 -1.58
C ASP A 53 -2.45 -0.55 -1.88
N THR A 54 -1.56 -0.12 -0.98
CA THR A 54 -0.12 -0.41 -1.03
C THR A 54 0.40 -0.80 0.35
N GLY A 55 1.64 -1.27 0.44
CA GLY A 55 2.23 -1.70 1.72
C GLY A 55 3.75 -1.80 1.68
N LEU A 56 4.43 -1.65 2.83
CA LEU A 56 5.91 -1.61 2.86
C LEU A 56 6.56 -2.93 2.41
N THR A 57 5.82 -4.03 2.42
CA THR A 57 6.29 -5.34 1.96
C THR A 57 6.03 -5.58 0.46
N ARG A 58 5.27 -4.71 -0.21
CA ARG A 58 4.88 -4.84 -1.63
C ARG A 58 5.67 -3.93 -2.58
N GLY A 59 6.61 -3.12 -2.06
CA GLY A 59 7.42 -2.19 -2.84
C GLY A 59 8.33 -2.90 -3.87
N ARG A 60 8.29 -2.43 -5.12
CA ARG A 60 9.01 -3.03 -6.26
C ARG A 60 10.53 -2.86 -6.17
N LEU A 61 11.02 -1.79 -5.55
CA LEU A 61 12.45 -1.49 -5.51
C LEU A 61 13.19 -2.19 -4.37
N ALA A 62 12.54 -2.36 -3.21
CA ALA A 62 13.25 -2.84 -2.03
C ALA A 62 12.90 -4.24 -1.55
N GLY A 63 11.73 -4.81 -1.89
CA GLY A 63 11.41 -6.18 -1.45
C GLY A 63 12.49 -7.20 -1.86
N SER A 64 12.89 -7.19 -3.14
CA SER A 64 13.93 -8.07 -3.67
C SER A 64 15.35 -7.61 -3.31
N HIS A 65 15.66 -6.32 -3.42
CA HIS A 65 17.02 -5.82 -3.19
C HIS A 65 17.39 -5.72 -1.71
N ILE A 66 16.45 -5.47 -0.78
CA ILE A 66 16.70 -5.60 0.66
C ILE A 66 16.96 -7.07 0.99
N GLN A 67 16.16 -7.99 0.44
CA GLN A 67 16.33 -9.40 0.71
C GLN A 67 17.68 -9.92 0.16
N GLN A 68 18.04 -9.54 -1.07
CA GLN A 68 19.35 -9.85 -1.66
C GLN A 68 20.52 -9.17 -0.93
N ALA A 69 20.36 -7.92 -0.50
CA ALA A 69 21.38 -7.23 0.29
C ALA A 69 21.63 -7.94 1.62
N LYS A 70 20.57 -8.50 2.23
CA LYS A 70 20.64 -9.31 3.45
C LYS A 70 21.31 -10.67 3.24
N GLU A 71 21.32 -11.21 2.02
CA GLU A 71 21.85 -12.55 1.69
C GLU A 71 23.38 -12.62 1.59
N GLY A 72 24.09 -11.47 1.58
CA GLY A 72 25.56 -11.44 1.44
C GLY A 72 26.32 -10.50 2.38
N HIS A 73 25.65 -9.50 2.96
CA HIS A 73 26.28 -8.55 3.89
C HIS A 73 25.28 -8.05 4.93
N THR A 74 25.68 -7.98 6.20
CA THR A 74 24.88 -7.30 7.22
C THR A 74 24.99 -5.79 7.04
N MET A 75 23.96 -5.16 6.46
CA MET A 75 23.89 -3.70 6.38
C MET A 75 23.94 -3.09 7.79
N GLY A 76 24.78 -2.06 7.97
CA GLY A 76 24.74 -1.24 9.17
C GLY A 76 23.39 -0.55 9.33
N ARG A 77 22.97 -0.29 10.58
CA ARG A 77 21.66 0.30 10.92
C ARG A 77 21.31 1.56 10.11
N ARG A 78 22.29 2.46 9.91
CA ARG A 78 22.10 3.69 9.12
C ARG A 78 21.87 3.40 7.64
N THR A 79 22.64 2.48 7.06
CA THR A 79 22.47 2.04 5.67
C THR A 79 21.10 1.43 5.46
N GLN A 80 20.65 0.59 6.40
CA GLN A 80 19.32 -0.01 6.36
C GLN A 80 18.20 1.05 6.40
N ALA A 81 18.30 2.05 7.28
CA ALA A 81 17.32 3.14 7.36
C ALA A 81 17.27 3.97 6.06
N LEU A 82 18.43 4.33 5.50
CA LEU A 82 18.50 5.04 4.22
C LEU A 82 17.90 4.22 3.09
N PHE A 83 18.15 2.91 3.04
CA PHE A 83 17.58 2.04 2.02
C PHE A 83 16.05 1.96 2.10
N TYR A 84 15.50 1.84 3.31
CA TYR A 84 14.05 1.93 3.52
C TYR A 84 13.49 3.31 3.15
N ALA A 85 14.23 4.39 3.38
CA ALA A 85 13.82 5.72 2.96
C ALA A 85 13.83 5.89 1.43
N THR A 86 14.82 5.31 0.73
CA THR A 86 14.83 5.28 -0.75
C THR A 86 13.61 4.56 -1.31
N ASP A 87 13.28 3.38 -0.79
CA ASP A 87 12.08 2.64 -1.23
C ASP A 87 10.79 3.43 -0.98
N PHE A 88 10.70 4.01 0.22
CA PHE A 88 9.53 4.77 0.62
C PHE A 88 9.34 6.01 -0.26
N ALA A 89 10.43 6.73 -0.59
CA ALA A 89 10.39 7.87 -1.49
C ALA A 89 9.89 7.48 -2.89
N ASP A 90 10.41 6.39 -3.47
CA ASP A 90 9.96 5.91 -4.79
C ASP A 90 8.48 5.53 -4.79
N ARG A 91 8.03 4.83 -3.75
CA ARG A 91 6.62 4.48 -3.58
C ARG A 91 5.74 5.71 -3.43
N LEU A 92 6.21 6.70 -2.69
CA LEU A 92 5.48 7.94 -2.49
C LEU A 92 5.28 8.68 -3.82
N GLU A 93 6.33 8.79 -4.64
CA GLU A 93 6.31 9.47 -5.94
C GLU A 93 5.52 8.71 -7.02
N ARG A 94 5.59 7.37 -7.04
CA ARG A 94 5.00 6.56 -8.11
C ARG A 94 3.61 6.02 -7.82
N GLU A 95 3.27 5.87 -6.55
CA GLU A 95 2.04 5.18 -6.14
C GLU A 95 1.14 6.10 -5.32
N ILE A 96 1.62 6.55 -4.16
CA ILE A 96 0.77 7.22 -3.16
C ILE A 96 0.34 8.61 -3.63
N ILE A 97 1.28 9.50 -3.99
CA ILE A 97 0.94 10.87 -4.42
C ILE A 97 0.08 10.88 -5.68
N PRO A 98 0.40 10.12 -6.75
CA PRO A 98 -0.46 10.06 -7.92
C PRO A 98 -1.88 9.60 -7.61
N ALA A 99 -2.05 8.59 -6.74
CA ALA A 99 -3.38 8.12 -6.33
C ALA A 99 -4.14 9.18 -5.50
N MET A 100 -3.46 9.86 -4.58
CA MET A 100 -4.06 10.95 -3.79
C MET A 100 -4.50 12.12 -4.69
N ARG A 101 -3.70 12.51 -5.68
CA ARG A 101 -4.06 13.54 -6.67
C ARG A 101 -5.25 13.13 -7.52
N ALA A 102 -5.36 11.85 -7.86
CA ALA A 102 -6.48 11.30 -8.62
C ALA A 102 -7.76 11.10 -7.79
N GLY A 103 -7.77 11.49 -6.51
CA GLY A 103 -8.96 11.41 -5.66
C GLY A 103 -9.24 10.03 -5.06
N TYR A 104 -8.25 9.12 -5.05
CA TYR A 104 -8.42 7.78 -4.47
C TYR A 104 -8.41 7.83 -2.94
N VAL A 105 -9.11 6.88 -2.33
CA VAL A 105 -8.81 6.46 -0.95
C VAL A 105 -7.58 5.57 -0.99
N VAL A 106 -6.46 6.09 -0.50
CA VAL A 106 -5.18 5.38 -0.45
C VAL A 106 -5.06 4.67 0.89
N LEU A 107 -5.16 3.34 0.87
CA LEU A 107 -4.93 2.50 2.04
C LEU A 107 -3.47 2.04 2.07
N THR A 108 -2.78 2.20 3.20
CA THR A 108 -1.41 1.68 3.34
C THR A 108 -1.26 0.68 4.50
N ASP A 109 -0.72 -0.51 4.20
CA ASP A 109 -0.21 -1.44 5.21
C ASP A 109 1.22 -1.02 5.59
N ARG A 110 1.31 -0.33 6.74
CA ARG A 110 2.51 0.36 7.24
C ARG A 110 2.95 1.58 6.44
N TYR A 111 3.33 2.61 7.18
CA TYR A 111 3.83 3.89 6.69
C TYR A 111 5.18 4.23 7.35
N VAL A 112 5.57 5.51 7.39
CA VAL A 112 6.84 5.93 8.00
C VAL A 112 6.94 5.56 9.48
N TYR A 113 5.82 5.46 10.19
CA TYR A 113 5.79 5.15 11.62
C TYR A 113 6.32 3.74 11.93
N SER A 114 5.99 2.75 11.10
CA SER A 114 6.63 1.44 11.14
C SER A 114 8.15 1.50 10.97
N LEU A 115 8.65 2.39 10.10
CA LEU A 115 10.09 2.56 9.86
C LEU A 115 10.76 3.27 11.04
N MET A 116 10.13 4.30 11.60
CA MET A 116 10.55 5.00 12.82
C MET A 116 10.66 4.04 14.01
N ALA A 117 9.61 3.26 14.28
CA ALA A 117 9.60 2.28 15.37
C ALA A 117 10.72 1.24 15.20
N ARG A 118 10.91 0.71 13.97
CA ARG A 118 11.96 -0.27 13.66
C ARG A 118 13.37 0.29 13.80
N ALA A 119 13.59 1.55 13.46
CA ALA A 119 14.87 2.24 13.64
C ALA A 119 15.15 2.51 15.12
N ALA A 120 14.14 2.95 15.88
CA ALA A 120 14.25 3.23 17.30
C ALA A 120 14.57 1.96 18.12
N VAL A 121 13.88 0.84 17.90
CA VAL A 121 14.21 -0.42 18.59
C VAL A 121 15.58 -0.99 18.22
N ARG A 122 16.15 -0.53 17.11
CA ARG A 122 17.53 -0.81 16.69
C ARG A 122 18.52 0.19 17.25
N GLY A 123 18.10 1.16 18.06
CA GLY A 123 18.97 2.14 18.72
C GLY A 123 19.44 3.26 17.81
N MET A 124 18.64 3.62 16.80
CA MET A 124 18.86 4.86 16.04
C MET A 124 18.35 6.07 16.81
N GLU A 125 18.99 7.21 16.61
CA GLU A 125 18.61 8.48 17.25
C GLU A 125 17.26 8.95 16.67
N PRO A 126 16.21 9.11 17.49
CA PRO A 126 14.85 9.38 16.99
C PRO A 126 14.73 10.64 16.15
N GLU A 127 15.41 11.74 16.51
CA GLU A 127 15.33 13.01 15.79
C GLU A 127 15.92 12.92 14.38
N TRP A 128 17.03 12.19 14.22
CA TRP A 128 17.60 11.88 12.91
C TRP A 128 16.63 11.10 12.04
N VAL A 129 15.92 10.11 12.61
CA VAL A 129 14.94 9.31 11.86
C VAL A 129 13.70 10.14 11.49
N ARG A 130 13.23 11.03 12.38
CA ARG A 130 12.15 11.98 12.05
C ARG A 130 12.53 12.85 10.86
N LYS A 131 13.74 13.43 10.87
CA LYS A 131 14.26 14.24 9.75
C LYS A 131 14.40 13.44 8.47
N LEU A 132 14.80 12.16 8.56
CA LEU A 132 14.90 11.28 7.39
C LEU A 132 13.56 11.12 6.67
N TYR A 133 12.44 11.03 7.41
CA TYR A 133 11.11 10.81 6.84
C TYR A 133 10.23 12.08 6.76
N ALA A 134 10.80 13.27 7.03
CA ALA A 134 10.06 14.53 7.07
C ALA A 134 9.47 14.96 5.72
N PHE A 135 9.84 14.30 4.62
CA PHE A 135 9.26 14.51 3.30
C PHE A 135 7.90 13.83 3.09
N ALA A 136 7.51 12.93 4.00
CA ALA A 136 6.29 12.14 3.88
C ALA A 136 5.05 13.00 4.20
N PRO A 137 3.98 12.95 3.38
CA PRO A 137 2.72 13.62 3.71
C PRO A 137 2.11 13.08 5.00
N THR A 138 1.49 13.98 5.76
CA THR A 138 0.68 13.60 6.92
C THR A 138 -0.55 12.81 6.46
N PRO A 139 -0.78 11.58 6.97
CA PRO A 139 -2.01 10.85 6.69
C PRO A 139 -3.25 11.54 7.26
N ASP A 140 -4.40 11.42 6.58
CA ASP A 140 -5.68 11.87 7.11
C ASP A 140 -6.08 11.09 8.38
N VAL A 141 -5.72 9.80 8.43
CA VAL A 141 -5.85 9.00 9.66
C VAL A 141 -4.80 7.90 9.73
N VAL A 142 -4.33 7.65 10.95
CA VAL A 142 -3.50 6.49 11.28
C VAL A 142 -4.26 5.61 12.27
N LEU A 143 -4.55 4.39 11.85
CA LEU A 143 -5.29 3.38 12.60
C LEU A 143 -4.27 2.39 13.20
N TYR A 144 -4.02 2.50 14.49
CA TYR A 144 -3.11 1.63 15.20
C TYR A 144 -3.85 0.41 15.76
N LEU A 145 -3.56 -0.76 15.19
CA LEU A 145 -4.04 -2.04 15.72
C LEU A 145 -3.23 -2.42 16.97
N ARG A 146 -3.75 -2.08 18.15
CA ARG A 146 -3.13 -2.36 19.45
C ARG A 146 -3.42 -3.79 19.88
N ILE A 147 -2.38 -4.50 20.30
CA ILE A 147 -2.46 -5.88 20.80
C ILE A 147 -1.42 -6.08 21.91
N THR A 148 -1.76 -6.87 22.93
CA THR A 148 -0.76 -7.29 23.91
C THR A 148 0.10 -8.43 23.38
N LEU A 149 1.33 -8.54 23.88
CA LEU A 149 2.23 -9.62 23.50
C LEU A 149 1.64 -11.02 23.75
N GLY A 150 0.89 -11.18 24.85
CA GLY A 150 0.23 -12.44 25.20
C GLY A 150 -0.82 -12.89 24.18
N LYS A 151 -1.49 -11.94 23.50
CA LYS A 151 -2.43 -12.24 22.42
C LYS A 151 -1.76 -12.33 21.05
N LEU A 152 -0.61 -11.67 20.88
CA LEU A 152 0.14 -11.67 19.63
C LEU A 152 0.85 -13.01 19.37
N VAL A 153 1.55 -13.54 20.37
CA VAL A 153 2.37 -14.76 20.23
C VAL A 153 1.57 -15.94 19.66
N PRO A 154 0.37 -16.29 20.16
CA PRO A 154 -0.43 -17.37 19.59
C PRO A 154 -0.77 -17.17 18.10
N ARG A 155 -1.03 -15.93 17.67
CA ARG A 155 -1.35 -15.62 16.25
C ARG A 155 -0.16 -15.89 15.34
N VAL A 156 1.02 -15.47 15.76
CA VAL A 156 2.26 -15.65 14.99
C VAL A 156 2.62 -17.13 14.90
N LEU A 157 2.51 -17.87 16.00
CA LEU A 157 2.69 -19.32 16.01
C LEU A 157 1.72 -20.03 15.06
N ALA A 158 0.45 -19.63 15.03
CA ALA A 158 -0.54 -20.19 14.11
C ALA A 158 -0.29 -19.83 12.63
N SER A 159 0.47 -18.77 12.35
CA SER A 159 0.69 -18.24 10.99
C SER A 159 2.00 -18.68 10.34
N GLY A 160 2.82 -19.50 10.99
CA GLY A 160 4.10 -19.97 10.45
C GLY A 160 5.29 -19.90 11.41
N GLY A 161 5.10 -19.35 12.62
CA GLY A 161 6.16 -19.26 13.63
C GLY A 161 6.98 -17.97 13.53
N PHE A 162 8.11 -17.93 14.24
CA PHE A 162 8.95 -16.73 14.37
C PHE A 162 9.95 -16.61 13.22
N ASP A 163 9.92 -15.48 12.51
CA ASP A 163 10.92 -15.12 11.51
C ASP A 163 12.16 -14.45 12.14
N TYR A 164 13.33 -14.61 11.53
CA TYR A 164 14.60 -14.05 12.00
C TYR A 164 14.55 -12.51 12.15
N TRP A 165 14.01 -11.81 11.14
CA TRP A 165 13.96 -10.35 11.10
C TRP A 165 12.83 -9.80 11.96
N GLU A 166 11.66 -10.47 11.95
CA GLU A 166 10.54 -10.14 12.84
C GLU A 166 10.84 -10.43 14.31
N SER A 167 11.88 -11.21 14.58
CA SER A 167 12.39 -11.48 15.93
C SER A 167 13.53 -10.53 16.35
N GLY A 168 13.99 -9.65 15.46
CA GLY A 168 15.10 -8.73 15.74
C GLY A 168 16.46 -9.43 15.95
N MET A 169 16.64 -10.63 15.40
CA MET A 169 17.88 -11.41 15.53
C MET A 169 19.08 -10.76 14.83
N ASP A 170 18.83 -9.81 13.92
CA ASP A 170 19.85 -9.04 13.22
C ASP A 170 20.67 -8.14 14.15
N TYR A 171 20.09 -7.72 15.28
CA TYR A 171 20.74 -6.78 16.20
C TYR A 171 20.67 -7.21 17.67
N ARG A 172 19.78 -8.14 18.03
CA ARG A 172 19.68 -8.68 19.38
C ARG A 172 20.52 -9.95 19.50
N ARG A 173 21.26 -10.06 20.61
CA ARG A 173 22.02 -11.26 20.99
C ARG A 173 21.20 -12.06 22.01
N GLU A 174 20.36 -12.95 21.51
CA GLU A 174 19.47 -13.77 22.32
C GLU A 174 19.71 -15.26 22.04
N ALA A 175 19.47 -16.10 23.05
CA ALA A 175 19.74 -17.53 22.94
C ALA A 175 18.70 -18.29 22.10
N THR A 176 17.48 -17.78 22.02
CA THR A 176 16.38 -18.40 21.27
C THR A 176 15.60 -17.39 20.43
N LEU A 177 15.03 -17.85 19.31
CA LEU A 177 14.13 -17.04 18.48
C LEU A 177 12.93 -16.52 19.28
N TYR A 178 12.34 -17.35 20.14
CA TYR A 178 11.24 -16.94 21.00
C TYR A 178 11.61 -15.76 21.92
N SER A 179 12.74 -15.87 22.63
CA SER A 179 13.19 -14.80 23.53
C SER A 179 13.51 -13.50 22.77
N ALA A 180 14.07 -13.62 21.56
CA ALA A 180 14.33 -12.48 20.69
C ALA A 180 13.04 -11.82 20.24
N PHE A 181 12.09 -12.62 19.74
CA PHE A 181 10.78 -12.19 19.30
C PHE A 181 10.03 -11.44 20.41
N VAL A 182 9.92 -12.04 21.60
CA VAL A 182 9.25 -11.44 22.76
C VAL A 182 9.82 -10.06 23.08
N LYS A 183 11.15 -9.94 23.19
CA LYS A 183 11.81 -8.67 23.51
C LYS A 183 11.72 -7.66 22.38
N HIS A 184 11.81 -8.11 21.12
CA HIS A 184 11.71 -7.25 19.95
C HIS A 184 10.30 -6.67 19.81
N GLN A 185 9.28 -7.53 19.88
CA GLN A 185 7.89 -7.11 19.76
C GLN A 185 7.44 -6.27 20.96
N ALA A 186 7.89 -6.57 22.17
CA ALA A 186 7.63 -5.71 23.34
C ALA A 186 8.18 -4.29 23.13
N ALA A 187 9.42 -4.16 22.66
CA ALA A 187 10.01 -2.86 22.35
C ALA A 187 9.28 -2.16 21.19
N LEU A 188 8.86 -2.88 20.15
CA LEU A 188 8.09 -2.30 19.05
C LEU A 188 6.73 -1.79 19.51
N LEU A 189 6.01 -2.56 20.36
CA LEU A 189 4.75 -2.13 20.93
C LEU A 189 4.93 -0.84 21.72
N GLU A 190 5.95 -0.75 22.57
CA GLU A 190 6.27 0.48 23.30
C GLU A 190 6.53 1.68 22.36
N GLN A 191 7.26 1.46 21.26
CA GLN A 191 7.49 2.52 20.27
C GLN A 191 6.20 2.93 19.55
N PHE A 192 5.31 1.99 19.21
CA PHE A 192 4.01 2.33 18.64
C PHE A 192 3.11 3.08 19.62
N GLU A 193 3.16 2.76 20.92
CA GLU A 193 2.44 3.52 21.94
C GLU A 193 2.92 4.98 22.02
N GLN A 194 4.24 5.19 21.97
CA GLN A 194 4.83 6.53 21.96
C GLN A 194 4.44 7.30 20.70
N LEU A 195 4.56 6.67 19.52
CA LEU A 195 4.16 7.28 18.25
C LEU A 195 2.66 7.57 18.19
N ALA A 196 1.82 6.70 18.76
CA ALA A 196 0.38 6.91 18.82
C ALA A 196 0.01 8.13 19.66
N GLN A 197 0.74 8.41 20.73
CA GLN A 197 0.56 9.62 21.53
C GLN A 197 1.12 10.86 20.81
N GLU A 198 2.30 10.75 20.20
CA GLU A 198 2.99 11.86 19.50
C GLU A 198 2.21 12.35 18.28
N HIS A 199 1.61 11.42 17.53
CA HIS A 199 0.94 11.68 16.25
C HIS A 199 -0.58 11.43 16.30
N GLU A 200 -1.15 11.32 17.50
CA GLU A 200 -2.61 11.20 17.72
C GLU A 200 -3.28 10.06 16.93
N PHE A 201 -2.67 8.88 16.93
CA PHE A 201 -3.24 7.72 16.23
C PHE A 201 -4.60 7.32 16.82
N ARG A 202 -5.50 6.85 15.94
CA ARG A 202 -6.74 6.19 16.33
C ARG A 202 -6.44 4.75 16.70
N VAL A 203 -6.54 4.46 17.99
CA VAL A 203 -6.21 3.13 18.53
C VAL A 203 -7.41 2.20 18.43
N VAL A 204 -7.22 1.06 17.77
CA VAL A 204 -8.22 -0.01 17.66
C VAL A 204 -7.74 -1.25 18.40
N ASN A 205 -8.59 -1.79 19.29
CA ASN A 205 -8.26 -3.01 20.03
C ASN A 205 -8.31 -4.24 19.12
N ALA A 206 -7.14 -4.72 18.72
CA ALA A 206 -6.97 -5.85 17.81
C ALA A 206 -7.10 -7.22 18.49
N GLU A 207 -7.35 -7.28 19.80
CA GLU A 207 -7.59 -8.54 20.53
C GLU A 207 -8.99 -9.12 20.29
N GLN A 208 -9.88 -8.30 19.74
CA GLN A 208 -11.27 -8.65 19.43
C GLN A 208 -11.36 -9.59 18.21
N PRO A 209 -12.52 -10.25 18.00
CA PRO A 209 -12.79 -10.99 16.76
C PRO A 209 -12.62 -10.12 15.52
N ILE A 210 -12.18 -10.73 14.41
CA ILE A 210 -11.86 -10.05 13.14
C ILE A 210 -12.96 -9.07 12.72
N ARG A 211 -14.23 -9.50 12.79
CA ARG A 211 -15.36 -8.67 12.40
C ARG A 211 -15.51 -7.42 13.27
N LYS A 212 -15.31 -7.55 14.58
CA LYS A 212 -15.44 -6.41 15.50
C LYS A 212 -14.30 -5.41 15.32
N VAL A 213 -13.08 -5.90 15.09
CA VAL A 213 -11.94 -5.03 14.70
C VAL A 213 -12.25 -4.30 13.39
N PHE A 214 -12.86 -4.98 12.43
CA PHE A 214 -13.28 -4.36 11.16
C PHE A 214 -14.35 -3.28 11.38
N ASP A 215 -15.37 -3.56 12.19
CA ASP A 215 -16.43 -2.58 12.49
C ASP A 215 -15.84 -1.31 13.15
N ASP A 216 -14.90 -1.47 14.10
CA ASP A 216 -14.21 -0.34 14.76
C ASP A 216 -13.34 0.46 13.76
N LEU A 217 -12.67 -0.22 12.82
CA LEU A 217 -11.92 0.45 11.75
C LEU A 217 -12.85 1.20 10.79
N GLN A 218 -13.99 0.59 10.45
CA GLN A 218 -14.96 1.16 9.52
C GLN A 218 -15.53 2.47 10.06
N GLU A 219 -15.79 2.55 11.37
CA GLU A 219 -16.23 3.79 12.04
C GLU A 219 -15.24 4.93 11.80
N HIS A 220 -13.96 4.72 12.13
CA HIS A 220 -12.93 5.74 11.94
C HIS A 220 -12.67 6.10 10.47
N VAL A 221 -12.78 5.13 9.56
CA VAL A 221 -12.61 5.41 8.12
C VAL A 221 -13.79 6.20 7.57
N THR A 222 -15.01 5.93 8.04
CA THR A 222 -16.23 6.63 7.61
C THR A 222 -16.13 8.12 7.91
N ASP A 223 -15.59 8.50 9.08
CA ASP A 223 -15.37 9.90 9.44
C ASP A 223 -14.51 10.64 8.40
N VAL A 224 -13.50 9.96 7.84
CA VAL A 224 -12.54 10.53 6.89
C VAL A 224 -13.08 10.60 5.46
N VAL A 225 -13.88 9.61 5.05
CA VAL A 225 -14.36 9.50 3.65
C VAL A 225 -15.77 9.99 3.44
N SER A 226 -16.47 10.40 4.50
CA SER A 226 -17.87 10.88 4.45
C SER A 226 -18.09 11.94 3.36
N GLU A 227 -17.24 12.97 3.32
CA GLU A 227 -17.30 14.05 2.32
C GLU A 227 -17.06 13.53 0.88
N MET A 228 -16.23 12.48 0.71
CA MET A 228 -15.99 11.88 -0.61
C MET A 228 -17.23 11.14 -1.12
N VAL A 229 -17.95 10.46 -0.23
CA VAL A 229 -19.19 9.73 -0.55
C VAL A 229 -20.30 10.71 -0.91
N GLU A 230 -20.45 11.80 -0.15
CA GLU A 230 -21.43 12.86 -0.45
C GLU A 230 -21.15 13.55 -1.79
N ALA A 231 -19.89 13.86 -2.07
CA ALA A 231 -19.47 14.42 -3.35
C ALA A 231 -19.72 13.46 -4.53
N HIS A 232 -19.49 12.16 -4.34
CA HIS A 232 -19.79 11.14 -5.36
C HIS A 232 -21.31 11.07 -5.64
N GLN A 233 -22.12 10.98 -4.59
CA GLN A 233 -23.57 10.93 -4.70
C GLN A 233 -24.15 12.20 -5.34
N MET A 234 -23.57 13.38 -5.08
CA MET A 234 -23.95 14.63 -5.75
C MET A 234 -23.53 14.68 -7.23
N SER A 235 -22.39 14.08 -7.59
CA SER A 235 -21.92 14.01 -8.97
C SER A 235 -22.76 13.05 -9.84
N ASP A 236 -23.34 12.00 -9.24
CA ASP A 236 -24.25 11.07 -9.92
C ASP A 236 -25.59 11.73 -10.34
N PHE A 237 -25.93 12.92 -9.81
CA PHE A 237 -27.13 13.67 -10.19
C PHE A 237 -26.90 14.77 -11.25
N VAL A 238 -25.65 15.04 -11.63
CA VAL A 238 -25.35 15.95 -12.75
C VAL A 238 -24.74 15.13 -13.86
N ALA A 239 -25.59 14.59 -14.74
CA ALA A 239 -25.12 14.06 -16.01
C ALA A 239 -24.35 15.18 -16.73
N PRO A 240 -23.03 15.04 -16.97
CA PRO A 240 -22.34 15.99 -17.82
C PRO A 240 -22.99 15.91 -19.21
N ALA A 241 -23.38 17.06 -19.77
CA ALA A 241 -23.83 17.12 -21.14
C ALA A 241 -22.71 16.53 -22.01
N MET A 242 -22.97 15.38 -22.63
CA MET A 242 -21.98 14.75 -23.51
C MET A 242 -21.59 15.75 -24.60
N PRO A 243 -20.29 16.02 -24.80
CA PRO A 243 -19.86 16.74 -25.99
C PRO A 243 -20.33 15.93 -27.20
N GLN A 244 -21.12 16.57 -28.07
CA GLN A 244 -21.47 16.03 -29.38
C GLN A 244 -20.15 15.69 -30.09
N PRO A 245 -19.91 14.42 -30.50
CA PRO A 245 -18.72 14.09 -31.26
C PRO A 245 -18.71 14.93 -32.53
N PRO A 246 -17.54 15.43 -32.98
CA PRO A 246 -17.45 16.12 -34.25
C PRO A 246 -18.03 15.22 -35.35
N ALA A 247 -18.82 15.81 -36.25
CA ALA A 247 -19.42 15.08 -37.36
C ALA A 247 -18.32 14.50 -38.26
N VAL A 248 -17.93 13.25 -38.01
CA VAL A 248 -17.02 12.52 -38.89
C VAL A 248 -17.86 11.96 -40.03
N GLN A 249 -17.78 12.60 -41.19
CA GLN A 249 -18.18 11.98 -42.45
C GLN A 249 -17.17 10.87 -42.77
N HIS A 250 -17.39 9.68 -42.23
CA HIS A 250 -16.75 8.48 -42.75
C HIS A 250 -17.57 7.96 -43.93
N ASP A 251 -16.96 8.00 -45.12
CA ASP A 251 -17.45 7.28 -46.27
C ASP A 251 -17.42 5.78 -45.95
N ARG A 252 -18.60 5.21 -45.68
CA ARG A 252 -18.76 3.80 -45.28
C ARG A 252 -18.45 2.83 -46.43
N SER A 253 -18.21 3.33 -47.65
CA SER A 253 -17.93 2.50 -48.82
C SER A 253 -16.49 1.94 -48.81
N GLU A 254 -15.49 2.77 -48.50
CA GLU A 254 -14.07 2.37 -48.55
C GLU A 254 -13.70 1.30 -47.51
N VAL A 255 -14.24 1.40 -46.29
CA VAL A 255 -13.94 0.43 -45.21
C VAL A 255 -14.54 -0.94 -45.53
N ALA A 256 -15.71 -0.97 -46.19
CA ALA A 256 -16.36 -2.21 -46.57
C ALA A 256 -15.66 -2.91 -47.75
N GLU A 257 -15.08 -2.13 -48.69
CA GLU A 257 -14.26 -2.66 -49.78
C GLU A 257 -12.93 -3.23 -49.27
N SER A 258 -12.24 -2.50 -48.39
CA SER A 258 -10.96 -2.94 -47.84
C SER A 258 -11.09 -4.23 -46.99
N LEU A 259 -12.22 -4.39 -46.28
CA LEU A 259 -12.55 -5.63 -45.55
C LEU A 259 -12.90 -6.80 -46.49
N ARG A 260 -13.53 -6.55 -47.65
CA ARG A 260 -13.81 -7.60 -48.64
C ARG A 260 -12.55 -8.10 -49.33
N ASP A 261 -11.63 -7.21 -49.66
CA ASP A 261 -10.38 -7.59 -50.31
C ASP A 261 -9.50 -8.43 -49.37
N LEU A 262 -9.43 -8.04 -48.09
CA LEU A 262 -8.68 -8.77 -47.06
C LEU A 262 -9.28 -10.16 -46.80
N LEU A 263 -10.61 -10.29 -46.81
CA LEU A 263 -11.29 -11.58 -46.62
C LEU A 263 -11.17 -12.47 -47.86
N SER A 264 -11.14 -11.89 -49.06
CA SER A 264 -10.95 -12.63 -50.32
C SER A 264 -9.54 -13.21 -50.41
N SER A 265 -8.51 -12.44 -50.05
CA SER A 265 -7.12 -12.92 -50.09
C SER A 265 -6.85 -14.06 -49.10
N LEU A 266 -7.51 -14.04 -47.93
CA LEU A 266 -7.39 -15.10 -46.92
C LEU A 266 -8.09 -16.41 -47.33
N LEU A 267 -9.06 -16.35 -48.23
CA LEU A 267 -9.77 -17.53 -48.73
C LEU A 267 -9.07 -18.18 -49.94
N GLU A 268 -8.27 -17.43 -50.69
CA GLU A 268 -7.49 -17.97 -51.81
C GLU A 268 -6.26 -18.76 -51.34
N ASP A 269 -5.56 -18.28 -50.29
CA ASP A 269 -4.36 -18.95 -49.73
C ASP A 269 -4.69 -20.29 -49.03
N GLY A 270 -5.91 -20.46 -48.49
CA GLY A 270 -6.34 -21.70 -47.83
C GLY A 270 -6.62 -22.88 -48.78
N SER A 271 -6.63 -22.66 -50.09
CA SER A 271 -6.96 -23.68 -51.09
C SER A 271 -5.74 -24.38 -51.73
N ALA A 272 -4.52 -23.92 -51.43
CA ALA A 272 -3.28 -24.43 -52.02
C ALA A 272 -2.55 -25.49 -51.17
N GLU A 273 -2.81 -25.58 -49.86
CA GLU A 273 -2.08 -26.53 -48.98
C GLU A 273 -2.70 -27.94 -48.89
N ASP A 274 -3.95 -28.15 -49.32
CA ASP A 274 -4.65 -29.45 -49.18
C ASP A 274 -4.55 -30.38 -50.42
N ARG A 275 -3.53 -30.19 -51.28
CA ARG A 275 -3.29 -31.04 -52.47
C ARG A 275 -1.93 -31.73 -52.53
N SER A 276 -1.16 -31.75 -51.43
CA SER A 276 0.18 -32.39 -51.41
C SER A 276 0.34 -33.59 -50.48
N ALA A 277 -0.73 -34.09 -49.85
CA ALA A 277 -0.69 -35.26 -48.94
C ALA A 277 -1.19 -36.60 -49.53
N GLU A 278 -1.52 -36.68 -50.83
CA GLU A 278 -1.80 -37.95 -51.53
C GLU A 278 -0.93 -38.08 -52.79
N LYS A 279 0.35 -38.45 -52.62
CA LYS A 279 1.18 -39.22 -53.58
C LYS A 279 2.61 -39.36 -53.01
N GLY A 280 2.93 -40.55 -52.51
CA GLY A 280 4.27 -40.87 -52.04
C GLY A 280 4.37 -42.27 -51.44
N THR A 281 4.10 -43.27 -52.26
CA THR A 281 4.72 -44.61 -52.15
C THR A 281 6.07 -44.56 -52.86
#